data_AF-A0A058ZIP3-F1
#
_entry.id   AF-A0A058ZIP3-F1
#
_cell.length_a   1.000
_cell.length_b   1.000
_cell.length_c   1.000
_cell.angle_alpha   90.00
_cell.angle_beta   90.00
_cell.angle_gamma   90.00
#
_symmetry.space_group_name_H-M   'P 1'
#
loop_
_entity.id
_entity.type
_entity.pdbx_description
1 polymer ?
#
loop_
_entity_poly.entity_id
_entity_poly.type
_entity_poly.pdbx_seq_one_letter_code
_entity_poly.pdbx_strand_id
1 'polypeptide(L)'
;MAKTIRSKGQEALCQALVDARKKAGLSQKELAVKLRHHQSFVARVESGERRIDVVELIQLSRAVGFDPFEILAIVEAATEPDHKI
;
A
#
# COMPACT_ATOMS: atom_id res chain seq x y z
N MET A 1 -5.14 5.62 -22.80
CA MET A 1 -5.18 4.45 -21.90
C MET A 1 -4.70 4.94 -20.54
N ALA A 2 -5.59 4.96 -19.55
CA ALA A 2 -5.58 5.92 -18.45
C ALA A 2 -4.29 5.88 -17.61
N LYS A 3 -3.75 7.07 -17.31
CA LYS A 3 -2.57 7.34 -16.47
C LYS A 3 -2.83 7.02 -14.99
N THR A 4 -3.35 5.84 -14.67
CA THR A 4 -3.72 5.46 -13.29
C THR A 4 -2.53 4.96 -12.45
N ILE A 5 -1.31 4.90 -13.01
CA ILE A 5 -0.10 4.49 -12.27
C ILE A 5 0.36 5.58 -11.28
N ARG A 6 -0.18 6.81 -11.37
CA ARG A 6 0.13 7.92 -10.46
C ARG A 6 -1.10 8.78 -10.13
N SER A 7 -2.20 8.16 -9.71
CA SER A 7 -3.30 8.94 -9.12
C SER A 7 -2.95 9.36 -7.70
N LYS A 8 -3.54 10.47 -7.23
CA LYS A 8 -3.35 10.92 -5.84
C LYS A 8 -3.72 9.84 -4.82
N GLY A 9 -4.79 9.08 -5.08
CA GLY A 9 -5.20 7.94 -4.26
C GLY A 9 -4.14 6.82 -4.23
N GLN A 10 -3.51 6.50 -5.37
CA GLN A 10 -2.45 5.49 -5.43
C GLN A 10 -1.18 5.96 -4.68
N GLU A 11 -0.79 7.21 -4.85
CA GLU A 11 0.36 7.80 -4.14
C GLU A 11 0.11 7.80 -2.62
N ALA A 12 -1.10 8.18 -2.19
CA ALA A 12 -1.51 8.15 -0.78
C ALA A 12 -1.51 6.72 -0.21
N LEU A 13 -1.99 5.72 -0.97
CA LEU A 13 -1.93 4.32 -0.56
C LEU A 13 -0.48 3.88 -0.33
N CYS A 14 0.41 4.14 -1.30
CA CYS A 14 1.81 3.73 -1.21
C CYS A 14 2.50 4.38 0.01
N GLN A 15 2.29 5.68 0.21
CA GLN A 15 2.86 6.42 1.32
C GLN A 15 2.34 5.90 2.67
N ALA A 16 1.03 5.68 2.80
CA ALA A 16 0.43 5.16 4.02
C ALA A 16 0.95 3.76 4.39
N LEU A 17 1.17 2.89 3.40
CA LEU A 17 1.78 1.57 3.62
C LEU A 17 3.25 1.66 4.06
N VAL A 18 4.03 2.56 3.44
CA VAL A 18 5.42 2.83 3.86
C VAL A 18 5.47 3.30 5.30
N ASP A 19 4.59 4.23 5.68
CA ASP A 19 4.56 4.81 7.02
C ASP A 19 4.10 3.79 8.06
N ALA A 20 3.08 2.98 7.74
CA ALA A 20 2.64 1.88 8.59
C ALA A 20 3.79 0.86 8.82
N ARG A 21 4.51 0.48 7.76
CA ARG A 21 5.67 -0.42 7.88
C ARG A 21 6.77 0.18 8.77
N LYS A 22 7.12 1.45 8.55
CA LYS A 22 8.14 2.14 9.34
C LYS A 22 7.73 2.28 10.80
N LYS A 23 6.46 2.59 11.09
CA LYS A 23 5.90 2.66 12.45
C LYS A 23 5.95 1.31 13.16
N ALA A 24 5.79 0.21 12.42
CA ALA A 24 5.98 -1.14 12.95
C ALA A 24 7.46 -1.55 13.11
N GLY A 25 8.41 -0.67 12.77
CA GLY A 25 9.85 -0.93 12.89
C GLY A 25 10.39 -1.96 11.90
N LEU A 26 9.66 -2.25 10.80
CA LEU A 26 10.02 -3.29 9.85
C LEU A 26 10.80 -2.71 8.67
N SER A 27 11.87 -3.38 8.25
CA SER A 27 12.46 -3.21 6.92
C SER A 27 11.57 -3.85 5.85
N GLN A 28 11.78 -3.47 4.59
CA GLN A 28 11.08 -4.12 3.45
C GLN A 28 11.38 -5.62 3.37
N LYS A 29 12.60 -6.03 3.76
CA LYS A 29 13.02 -7.44 3.77
C LYS A 29 12.26 -8.23 4.83
N GLU A 30 12.12 -7.68 6.04
CA GLU A 30 11.38 -8.34 7.13
C GLU A 30 9.89 -8.45 6.81
N LEU A 31 9.30 -7.39 6.24
CA LEU A 31 7.92 -7.46 5.77
C LEU A 31 7.74 -8.52 4.68
N ALA A 32 8.67 -8.58 3.71
CA ALA A 32 8.62 -9.58 2.65
C ALA A 32 8.66 -11.02 3.22
N VAL A 33 9.52 -11.27 4.22
CA VAL A 33 9.56 -12.56 4.92
C VAL A 33 8.22 -12.88 5.58
N LYS A 34 7.60 -11.92 6.28
CA LYS A 34 6.28 -12.10 6.90
C LYS A 34 5.18 -12.42 5.86
N LEU A 35 5.27 -11.82 4.68
CA LEU A 35 4.34 -12.03 3.57
C LEU A 35 4.69 -13.25 2.70
N ARG A 36 5.76 -14.00 3.03
CA ARG A 36 6.28 -15.11 2.20
C ARG A 36 6.57 -14.69 0.75
N HIS A 37 7.06 -13.46 0.58
CA HIS A 37 7.41 -12.86 -0.71
C HIS A 37 8.88 -12.41 -0.75
N HIS A 38 9.33 -12.03 -1.95
CA HIS A 38 10.64 -11.39 -2.14
C HIS A 38 10.58 -9.91 -1.74
N GLN A 39 11.71 -9.34 -1.29
CA GLN A 39 11.77 -7.91 -0.96
C GLN A 39 11.37 -7.00 -2.14
N SER A 40 11.63 -7.42 -3.38
CA SER A 40 11.21 -6.71 -4.60
C SER A 40 9.69 -6.62 -4.79
N PHE A 41 8.92 -7.52 -4.16
CA PHE A 41 7.47 -7.38 -4.10
C PHE A 41 7.10 -6.14 -3.28
N VAL A 42 7.61 -6.05 -2.05
CA VAL A 42 7.34 -4.94 -1.13
C VAL A 42 7.82 -3.62 -1.72
N ALA A 43 9.02 -3.60 -2.30
CA ALA A 43 9.56 -2.40 -2.95
C ALA A 43 8.66 -1.88 -4.09
N ARG A 44 8.13 -2.77 -4.93
CA ARG A 44 7.23 -2.39 -6.04
C ARG A 44 5.85 -1.95 -5.57
N VAL A 45 5.35 -2.52 -4.48
CA VAL A 45 4.12 -2.05 -3.85
C VAL A 45 4.32 -0.65 -3.29
N GLU A 46 5.40 -0.42 -2.56
CA GLU A 46 5.70 0.88 -1.94
C GLU A 46 6.07 1.98 -2.96
N SER A 47 6.58 1.62 -4.14
CA SER A 47 6.85 2.58 -5.22
C SER A 47 5.64 2.82 -6.14
N GLY A 48 4.54 2.09 -5.94
CA GLY A 48 3.37 2.15 -6.81
C GLY A 48 3.54 1.47 -8.18
N GLU A 49 4.69 0.83 -8.43
CA GLU A 49 4.92 0.02 -9.64
C GLU A 49 4.04 -1.24 -9.68
N ARG A 50 3.63 -1.74 -8.50
CA ARG A 50 2.69 -2.84 -8.35
C ARG A 50 1.49 -2.38 -7.52
N ARG A 51 0.31 -2.40 -8.15
CA ARG A 51 -0.94 -2.24 -7.41
C ARG A 51 -1.23 -3.44 -6.54
N ILE A 52 -1.98 -3.18 -5.48
CA ILE A 52 -2.53 -4.22 -4.62
C ILE A 52 -4.05 -4.21 -4.68
N ASP A 53 -4.65 -5.37 -4.51
CA ASP A 53 -6.10 -5.46 -4.30
C ASP A 53 -6.46 -5.35 -2.80
N VAL A 54 -7.77 -5.36 -2.50
CA VAL A 54 -8.26 -5.26 -1.12
C VAL A 54 -7.85 -6.45 -0.26
N VAL A 55 -7.73 -7.66 -0.82
CA VAL A 55 -7.33 -8.86 -0.09
C VAL A 55 -5.85 -8.77 0.30
N GLU A 56 -5.01 -8.26 -0.60
CA GLU A 56 -3.60 -7.96 -0.34
C GLU A 56 -3.43 -6.86 0.72
N LEU A 57 -4.28 -5.83 0.74
CA LEU A 57 -4.31 -4.83 1.81
C LEU A 57 -4.59 -5.47 3.19
N ILE A 58 -5.56 -6.38 3.28
CA ILE A 58 -5.84 -7.11 4.52
C ILE A 58 -4.67 -8.02 4.95
N GLN A 59 -3.96 -8.62 3.99
CA GLN A 59 -2.77 -9.42 4.31
C GLN A 59 -1.63 -8.55 4.84
N LEU A 60 -1.40 -7.38 4.22
CA LEU A 60 -0.43 -6.39 4.68
C LEU A 60 -0.76 -5.90 6.10
N SER A 61 -2.03 -5.62 6.36
CA SER A 61 -2.49 -5.12 7.66
C SER A 61 -2.20 -6.12 8.78
N ARG A 62 -2.44 -7.41 8.53
CA ARG A 62 -2.12 -8.50 9.47
C ARG A 62 -0.62 -8.69 9.66
N ALA A 63 0.18 -8.58 8.60
CA ALA A 63 1.62 -8.78 8.68
C ALA A 63 2.34 -7.65 9.42
N VAL A 64 1.90 -6.41 9.21
CA VAL A 64 2.50 -5.18 9.76
C VAL A 64 1.89 -4.80 11.11
N GLY A 65 0.59 -5.08 11.32
CA GLY A 65 -0.14 -4.73 12.53
C GLY A 65 -0.79 -3.34 12.49
N PHE A 66 -1.38 -2.95 11.34
CA PHE A 66 -2.18 -1.73 11.21
C PHE A 66 -3.66 -2.04 10.96
N ASP A 67 -4.54 -1.06 11.18
CA ASP A 67 -5.96 -1.17 10.81
C ASP A 67 -6.14 -0.84 9.31
N PRO A 68 -6.63 -1.78 8.48
CA PRO A 68 -6.85 -1.50 7.06
C PRO A 68 -7.87 -0.37 6.80
N PHE A 69 -8.79 -0.09 7.74
CA PHE A 69 -9.75 0.99 7.60
C PHE A 69 -9.10 2.38 7.74
N GLU A 70 -8.03 2.51 8.55
CA GLU A 70 -7.25 3.75 8.63
C GLU A 70 -6.58 4.06 7.28
N ILE A 71 -6.01 3.04 6.63
CA ILE A 71 -5.40 3.19 5.30
C ILE A 71 -6.48 3.52 4.26
N LEU A 72 -7.63 2.85 4.31
CA LEU A 72 -8.73 3.11 3.39
C LEU A 72 -9.24 4.56 3.50
N ALA A 73 -9.39 5.09 4.72
CA ALA A 73 -9.83 6.47 4.94
C ALA A 73 -8.84 7.49 4.34
N ILE A 74 -7.53 7.24 4.45
CA ILE A 74 -6.48 8.08 3.83
C ILE A 74 -6.63 8.06 2.30
N VAL A 75 -6.82 6.87 1.72
CA VAL A 75 -6.95 6.70 0.28
C VAL A 75 -8.24 7.31 -0.25
N GLU A 76 -9.35 7.15 0.46
CA GLU A 76 -10.64 7.77 0.14
C GLU A 76 -10.50 9.29 0.08
N ALA A 77 -9.94 9.91 1.12
CA ALA A 77 -9.74 11.35 1.18
C ALA A 77 -8.82 11.89 0.07
N ALA A 78 -7.86 11.09 -0.39
CA ALA A 78 -6.93 11.45 -1.46
C ALA A 78 -7.44 11.13 -2.87
N THR A 79 -8.51 10.33 -3.00
CA THR A 79 -9.06 9.94 -4.29
C THR A 79 -10.01 11.01 -4.79
N GLU A 80 -9.70 11.61 -5.94
CA GLU A 80 -10.51 12.69 -6.51
C GLU A 80 -11.88 12.15 -6.98
N PRO A 81 -12.99 12.89 -6.77
CA PRO A 81 -14.34 12.43 -7.13
C PRO A 81 -14.53 12.11 -8.62
N ASP A 82 -13.71 12.71 -9.48
CA ASP A 82 -13.71 12.53 -10.93
C ASP A 82 -12.69 11.48 -11.41
N HIS A 83 -12.10 10.71 -10.49
CA HIS A 83 -11.16 9.64 -10.82
C HIS A 83 -11.84 8.58 -11.70
N LYS A 84 -11.29 8.36 -12.90
CA LYS A 84 -11.83 7.39 -13.87
C LYS A 84 -11.25 6.01 -13.62
N ILE A 85 -12.14 5.01 -13.50
CA ILE A 85 -11.83 3.57 -13.39
C ILE A 85 -11.49 3.01 -14.78
#